data_AF-A0A1F9C629-F1
#
_entry.id   AF-A0A1F9C629-F1
#
_cell.length_a   1.000
_cell.length_b   1.000
_cell.length_c   1.000
_cell.angle_alpha   90.00
_cell.angle_beta   90.00
_cell.angle_gamma   90.00
#
_symmetry.space_group_name_H-M   'P 1'
#
loop_
_entity.id
_entity.type
_entity.pdbx_description
1 polymer ?
#
loop_
_entity_poly.entity_id
_entity_poly.type
_entity_poly.pdbx_seq_one_letter_code
_entity_poly.pdbx_strand_id
1 'polypeptide(L)'
;MNPRLQGGIALCFAAVVFAGAALFALFFHHYARGELRVASLQGHYHFLSPYEIIGAALARHVAVLSAGVIAASLLVQLLLIRRVRRGASRLVEAFLISTEGDLSTPTEAAGLSDITDIGEKIDSARSWTLSRIREIAAEAEFLRSEPLSEEEFAKRWNVLKATVRKVAP
;
A
#
# COMPACT_ATOMS: atom_id res chain seq x y z
N MET A 1 -2.12 -2.56 17.51
CA MET A 1 -1.46 -3.09 16.28
C MET A 1 -2.49 -3.90 15.52
N ASN A 2 -2.69 -3.63 14.23
CA ASN A 2 -3.77 -4.21 13.44
C ASN A 2 -3.30 -5.53 12.77
N PRO A 3 -3.86 -6.71 13.11
CA PRO A 3 -3.35 -8.00 12.65
C PRO A 3 -3.49 -8.23 11.13
N ARG A 4 -4.42 -7.52 10.49
CA ARG A 4 -4.61 -7.56 9.02
C ARG A 4 -3.43 -6.95 8.25
N LEU A 5 -2.75 -5.97 8.85
CA LEU A 5 -1.58 -5.29 8.27
C LEU A 5 -0.35 -6.21 8.23
N GLN A 6 -0.19 -7.05 9.26
CA GLN A 6 0.88 -8.05 9.32
C GLN A 6 0.67 -9.16 8.29
N GLY A 7 -0.57 -9.62 8.06
CA GLY A 7 -0.84 -10.73 7.16
C GLY A 7 -0.40 -10.48 5.72
N GLY A 8 -0.82 -9.36 5.11
CA GLY A 8 -0.50 -9.05 3.70
C GLY A 8 1.00 -8.77 3.46
N ILE A 9 1.62 -8.03 4.38
CA ILE A 9 3.05 -7.71 4.31
C ILE A 9 3.90 -8.96 4.59
N ALA A 10 3.53 -9.78 5.57
CA ALA A 10 4.22 -11.04 5.87
C ALA A 10 4.11 -12.03 4.71
N LEU A 11 2.98 -12.09 4.02
CA LEU A 11 2.79 -12.99 2.88
C LEU A 11 3.63 -12.57 1.67
N CYS A 12 3.75 -11.26 1.40
CA CYS A 12 4.67 -10.74 0.39
C CYS A 12 6.13 -11.02 0.76
N PHE A 13 6.49 -10.84 2.04
CA PHE A 13 7.84 -11.13 2.52
C PHE A 13 8.17 -12.63 2.40
N ALA A 14 7.24 -13.49 2.82
CA ALA A 14 7.36 -14.94 2.70
C ALA A 14 7.48 -15.39 1.24
N ALA A 15 6.70 -14.83 0.32
CA ALA A 15 6.77 -15.14 -1.10
C ALA A 15 8.13 -14.75 -1.71
N VAL A 16 8.67 -13.58 -1.36
CA VAL A 16 10.00 -13.15 -1.80
C VAL A 16 11.09 -14.05 -1.24
N VAL A 17 11.00 -14.42 0.05
CA VAL A 17 11.93 -15.36 0.68
C VAL A 17 11.85 -16.74 0.02
N PHE A 18 10.65 -17.26 -0.26
CA PHE A 18 10.47 -18.55 -0.93
C PHE A 18 10.99 -18.56 -2.37
N ALA A 19 10.66 -17.53 -3.16
CA ALA A 19 11.14 -17.41 -4.54
C ALA A 19 12.67 -17.27 -4.59
N GLY A 20 13.25 -16.48 -3.67
CA GLY A 20 14.69 -16.38 -3.49
C GLY A 20 15.32 -17.71 -3.11
N ALA A 21 14.73 -18.46 -2.17
CA ALA A 21 15.21 -19.77 -1.75
C ALA A 21 15.12 -20.83 -2.87
N ALA A 22 14.08 -20.78 -3.71
CA ALA A 22 13.91 -21.70 -4.83
C ALA A 22 14.94 -21.44 -5.95
N LEU A 23 15.13 -20.17 -6.33
CA LEU A 23 16.20 -19.77 -7.27
C LEU A 23 17.59 -20.15 -6.74
N PHE A 24 17.79 -19.98 -5.42
CA PHE A 24 19.01 -20.41 -4.75
C PHE A 24 19.23 -21.93 -4.84
N ALA A 25 18.23 -22.75 -4.52
CA ALA A 25 18.36 -24.20 -4.58
C ALA A 25 18.73 -24.69 -5.99
N LEU A 26 18.18 -24.05 -7.02
CA LEU A 26 18.52 -24.32 -8.42
C LEU A 26 19.97 -23.94 -8.75
N PHE A 27 20.41 -22.74 -8.38
CA PHE A 27 21.79 -22.30 -8.62
C PHE A 27 22.82 -23.13 -7.83
N PHE A 28 22.53 -23.43 -6.56
CA PHE A 28 23.39 -24.25 -5.71
C PHE A 28 23.50 -25.68 -6.24
N HIS A 29 22.40 -26.30 -6.66
CA HIS A 29 22.46 -27.65 -7.24
C HIS A 29 23.32 -27.69 -8.51
N HIS A 30 23.29 -26.61 -9.31
CA HIS A 30 24.08 -26.52 -10.52
C HIS A 30 25.58 -26.29 -10.25
N TYR A 31 25.92 -25.39 -9.32
CA TYR A 31 27.31 -25.04 -8.99
C TYR A 31 28.00 -26.04 -8.07
N ALA A 32 27.30 -26.57 -7.05
CA ALA A 32 27.85 -27.54 -6.12
C ALA A 32 28.31 -28.82 -6.85
N ARG A 33 27.65 -29.20 -7.96
CA ARG A 33 28.10 -30.31 -8.81
C ARG A 33 29.46 -30.06 -9.47
N GLY A 34 29.74 -28.81 -9.88
CA GLY A 34 31.03 -28.44 -10.48
C GLY A 34 32.15 -28.44 -9.45
N GLU A 35 31.91 -27.81 -8.30
CA GLU A 35 32.88 -27.72 -7.19
C GLU A 35 33.15 -29.09 -6.55
N LEU A 36 32.12 -29.94 -6.36
CA LEU A 36 32.31 -31.33 -5.89
C LEU A 36 33.14 -32.17 -6.87
N ARG A 37 33.05 -31.90 -8.17
CA ARG A 37 33.84 -32.59 -9.20
C ARG A 37 35.30 -32.13 -9.21
N VAL A 38 35.56 -30.85 -8.95
CA VAL A 38 36.92 -30.32 -8.76
C VAL A 38 37.53 -30.82 -7.45
N ALA A 39 36.74 -30.85 -6.37
CA ALA A 39 37.13 -31.39 -5.08
C ALA A 39 37.43 -32.91 -5.15
N SER A 40 36.65 -33.68 -5.92
CA SER A 40 36.93 -35.11 -6.11
C SER A 40 38.22 -35.34 -6.90
N LEU A 41 38.57 -34.43 -7.81
CA LEU A 41 39.84 -34.46 -8.55
C LEU A 41 41.02 -34.03 -7.66
N GLN A 42 40.86 -33.02 -6.80
CA GLN A 42 41.92 -32.53 -5.92
C GLN A 42 42.19 -33.42 -4.70
N GLY A 43 41.16 -34.04 -4.11
CA GLY A 43 41.29 -34.98 -2.98
C GLY A 43 42.09 -36.24 -3.33
N HIS A 44 42.31 -36.52 -4.63
CA HIS A 44 43.17 -37.61 -5.07
C HIS A 44 44.67 -37.23 -5.08
N TYR A 45 45.02 -35.93 -5.10
CA TYR A 45 46.40 -35.45 -5.24
C TYR A 45 46.94 -34.71 -4.01
N HIS A 46 46.09 -34.20 -3.13
CA HIS A 46 46.49 -33.55 -1.88
C HIS A 46 45.64 -34.04 -0.70
N PHE A 47 46.30 -34.52 0.36
CA PHE A 47 45.71 -34.90 1.65
C PHE A 47 45.23 -33.66 2.44
N LEU A 48 44.42 -32.81 1.82
CA LEU A 48 43.73 -31.71 2.49
C LEU A 48 42.48 -32.23 3.18
N SER A 49 42.14 -31.66 4.34
CA SER A 49 40.87 -32.01 4.99
C SER A 49 39.69 -31.55 4.12
N PRO A 50 38.55 -32.26 4.11
CA PRO A 50 37.37 -31.87 3.34
C PRO A 50 36.90 -30.42 3.59
N TYR A 51 37.17 -29.89 4.78
CA TYR A 51 36.85 -28.52 5.16
C TYR A 51 37.76 -27.48 4.46
N GLU A 52 39.04 -27.77 4.28
CA GLU A 52 39.99 -26.88 3.60
C GLU A 52 39.73 -26.82 2.09
N ILE A 53 39.24 -27.92 1.51
CA ILE A 53 38.89 -27.99 0.08
C ILE A 53 37.62 -27.18 -0.21
N ILE A 54 36.62 -27.27 0.67
CA ILE A 54 35.28 -26.72 0.39
C ILE A 54 35.06 -25.37 1.09
N GLY A 55 35.83 -25.03 2.13
CA GLY A 55 35.61 -23.88 3.00
C GLY A 55 35.60 -22.53 2.29
N ALA A 56 36.53 -22.30 1.36
CA ALA A 56 36.58 -21.05 0.59
C ALA A 56 35.41 -20.94 -0.41
N ALA A 57 35.04 -22.05 -1.05
CA ALA A 57 33.87 -22.12 -1.93
C ALA A 57 32.58 -21.89 -1.13
N LEU A 58 32.46 -22.54 0.03
CA LEU A 58 31.31 -22.41 0.93
C LEU A 58 31.18 -20.98 1.47
N ALA A 59 32.27 -20.37 1.93
CA ALA A 59 32.29 -18.98 2.41
C ALA A 59 31.87 -17.99 1.32
N ARG A 60 32.37 -18.18 0.08
CA ARG A 60 31.96 -17.36 -1.07
C ARG A 60 30.47 -17.53 -1.38
N HIS A 61 29.94 -18.76 -1.32
CA HIS A 61 28.52 -19.01 -1.51
C HIS A 61 27.66 -18.33 -0.43
N VAL A 62 28.06 -18.45 0.84
CA VAL A 62 27.36 -17.77 1.96
C VAL A 62 27.40 -16.26 1.77
N ALA A 63 28.54 -15.68 1.39
CA ALA A 63 28.65 -14.24 1.17
C ALA A 63 27.75 -13.75 0.02
N VAL A 64 27.72 -14.47 -1.12
CA VAL A 64 26.84 -14.15 -2.25
C VAL A 64 25.37 -14.26 -1.85
N LEU A 65 25.01 -15.27 -1.05
CA LEU A 65 23.65 -15.44 -0.53
C LEU A 65 23.23 -14.31 0.38
N SER A 66 24.06 -13.97 1.38
CA SER A 66 23.79 -12.88 2.29
C SER A 66 23.61 -11.57 1.51
N ALA A 67 24.49 -11.29 0.54
CA ALA A 67 24.36 -10.12 -0.31
C ALA A 67 23.05 -10.12 -1.11
N GLY A 68 22.67 -11.25 -1.71
CA GLY A 68 21.42 -11.39 -2.46
C GLY A 68 20.17 -11.17 -1.60
N VAL A 69 20.12 -11.77 -0.41
CA VAL A 69 19.00 -11.61 0.54
C VAL A 69 18.89 -10.16 1.01
N ILE A 70 20.01 -9.52 1.32
CA ILE A 70 20.04 -8.10 1.72
C ILE A 70 19.54 -7.23 0.57
N ALA A 71 20.04 -7.42 -0.65
CA ALA A 71 19.64 -6.64 -1.82
C ALA A 71 18.14 -6.80 -2.13
N ALA A 72 17.61 -8.03 -2.08
CA ALA A 72 16.19 -8.31 -2.29
C ALA A 72 15.33 -7.65 -1.20
N SER A 73 15.74 -7.75 0.07
CA SER A 73 15.03 -7.14 1.20
C SER A 73 14.98 -5.61 1.09
N LEU A 74 16.12 -4.99 0.73
CA LEU A 74 16.19 -3.55 0.48
C LEU A 74 15.31 -3.13 -0.70
N LEU A 75 15.28 -3.92 -1.78
CA LEU A 75 14.42 -3.64 -2.93
C LEU A 75 12.93 -3.68 -2.55
N VAL A 76 12.50 -4.72 -1.83
CA VAL A 76 11.12 -4.83 -1.34
C VAL A 76 10.78 -3.64 -0.44
N GLN A 77 11.67 -3.27 0.47
CA GLN A 77 11.47 -2.14 1.37
C GLN A 77 11.33 -0.81 0.59
N LEU A 78 12.17 -0.58 -0.42
CA LEU A 78 12.07 0.60 -1.28
C LEU A 78 10.76 0.64 -2.07
N LEU A 79 10.30 -0.50 -2.59
CA LEU A 79 9.02 -0.59 -3.31
C LEU A 79 7.83 -0.31 -2.39
N LEU A 80 7.85 -0.84 -1.16
CA LEU A 80 6.83 -0.57 -0.15
C LEU A 80 6.79 0.91 0.22
N ILE A 81 7.94 1.52 0.51
CA ILE A 81 8.04 2.96 0.83
C ILE A 81 7.49 3.79 -0.33
N ARG A 82 7.86 3.47 -1.58
CA ARG A 82 7.33 4.18 -2.76
C ARG A 82 5.82 4.05 -2.88
N ARG A 83 5.26 2.86 -2.64
CA ARG A 83 3.82 2.62 -2.72
C ARG A 83 3.06 3.37 -1.61
N VAL A 84 3.57 3.33 -0.38
CA VAL A 84 3.00 4.09 0.76
C VAL A 84 3.04 5.59 0.49
N ARG A 85 4.18 6.11 0.03
CA ARG A 85 4.35 7.54 -0.25
C ARG A 85 3.38 8.02 -1.34
N ARG A 86 3.25 7.29 -2.44
CA ARG A 86 2.26 7.62 -3.49
C ARG A 86 0.85 7.62 -2.95
N GLY A 87 0.48 6.59 -2.20
CA GLY A 87 -0.85 6.49 -1.57
C GLY A 87 -1.14 7.65 -0.63
N ALA A 88 -0.22 7.98 0.27
CA ALA A 88 -0.34 9.12 1.19
C ALA A 88 -0.44 10.46 0.44
N SER A 89 0.36 10.66 -0.61
CA SER A 89 0.26 11.87 -1.45
C SER A 89 -1.13 12.01 -2.09
N ARG A 90 -1.73 10.92 -2.58
CA ARG A 90 -3.09 10.94 -3.12
C ARG A 90 -4.14 11.30 -2.07
N LEU A 91 -4.01 10.77 -0.85
CA LEU A 91 -4.92 11.13 0.25
C LEU A 91 -4.84 12.62 0.58
N VAL A 92 -3.62 13.18 0.66
CA VAL A 92 -3.40 14.61 0.91
C VAL A 92 -3.97 15.46 -0.23
N GLU A 93 -3.74 15.06 -1.48
CA GLU A 93 -4.29 15.71 -2.67
C GLU A 93 -5.83 15.74 -2.63
N ALA A 94 -6.49 14.65 -2.26
CA ALA A 94 -7.94 14.60 -2.12
C ALA A 94 -8.47 15.57 -1.04
N PHE A 95 -7.75 15.75 0.07
CA PHE A 95 -8.10 16.76 1.07
C PHE A 95 -7.93 18.18 0.53
N LEU A 96 -6.83 18.47 -0.17
CA LEU A 96 -6.59 19.79 -0.76
C LEU A 96 -7.69 20.15 -1.78
N ILE A 97 -8.00 19.24 -2.70
CA ILE A 97 -9.05 19.42 -3.70
C ILE A 97 -10.42 19.63 -3.02
N SER A 98 -10.68 18.93 -1.90
CA SER A 98 -11.90 19.14 -1.11
C SER A 98 -11.95 20.55 -0.51
N THR A 99 -10.83 21.10 -0.05
CA THR A 99 -10.77 22.49 0.46
C THR A 99 -10.94 23.53 -0.64
N GLU A 100 -10.61 23.19 -1.88
CA GLU A 100 -10.85 24.01 -3.07
C GLU A 100 -12.32 23.92 -3.57
N GLY A 101 -13.14 23.09 -2.91
CA GLY A 101 -14.58 22.98 -3.17
C GLY A 101 -14.97 21.83 -4.10
N ASP A 102 -14.03 21.05 -4.61
CA ASP A 102 -14.34 19.87 -5.40
C ASP A 102 -14.50 18.63 -4.49
N LEU A 103 -15.74 18.18 -4.38
CA LEU A 103 -16.15 17.00 -3.63
C LEU A 103 -16.50 15.81 -4.55
N SER A 104 -16.29 15.95 -5.85
CA SER A 104 -16.75 15.00 -6.87
C SER A 104 -15.64 14.13 -7.45
N THR A 105 -14.41 14.63 -7.49
CA THR A 105 -13.26 13.87 -8.01
C THR A 105 -12.86 12.74 -7.06
N PRO A 106 -12.82 11.46 -7.49
CA PRO A 106 -12.46 10.35 -6.62
C PRO A 106 -11.00 10.42 -6.15
N THR A 107 -10.72 9.89 -4.95
CA THR A 107 -9.37 9.95 -4.34
C THR A 107 -8.37 9.04 -5.05
N GLU A 108 -8.82 7.91 -5.62
CA GLU A 108 -7.99 6.94 -6.36
C GLU A 108 -6.70 6.50 -5.62
N ALA A 109 -6.74 6.44 -4.28
CA ALA A 109 -5.59 6.04 -3.48
C ALA A 109 -5.35 4.52 -3.57
N ALA A 110 -4.74 4.07 -4.67
CA ALA A 110 -4.28 2.70 -4.82
C ALA A 110 -3.02 2.46 -3.98
N GLY A 111 -3.06 1.48 -3.07
CA GLY A 111 -1.96 1.30 -2.12
C GLY A 111 -1.94 -0.03 -1.38
N LEU A 112 -1.53 0.03 -0.12
CA LEU A 112 -1.81 -1.00 0.90
C LEU A 112 -3.28 -0.90 1.31
N SER A 113 -3.87 -1.97 1.83
CA SER A 113 -5.29 -2.03 2.22
C SER A 113 -5.75 -0.80 2.99
N ASP A 114 -5.00 -0.40 4.01
CA ASP A 114 -5.38 0.71 4.89
C ASP A 114 -5.42 2.06 4.18
N ILE A 115 -4.55 2.27 3.18
CA ILE A 115 -4.57 3.50 2.38
C ILE A 115 -5.82 3.54 1.51
N THR A 116 -6.16 2.40 0.89
CA THR A 116 -7.38 2.26 0.08
C THR A 116 -8.62 2.49 0.97
N ASP A 117 -8.69 1.86 2.14
CA ASP A 117 -9.80 1.99 3.09
C ASP A 117 -10.00 3.46 3.55
N ILE A 118 -8.90 4.18 3.76
CA ILE A 118 -8.97 5.62 4.09
C ILE A 118 -9.49 6.42 2.90
N GLY A 119 -9.00 6.13 1.68
CA GLY A 119 -9.49 6.76 0.45
C GLY A 119 -11.00 6.58 0.25
N GLU A 120 -11.50 5.36 0.43
CA GLU A 120 -12.93 5.05 0.35
C GLU A 120 -13.76 5.82 1.39
N LYS A 121 -13.24 5.97 2.62
CA LYS A 121 -13.90 6.76 3.67
C LYS A 121 -13.95 8.24 3.31
N ILE A 122 -12.88 8.78 2.73
CA ILE A 122 -12.84 10.17 2.25
C ILE A 122 -13.87 10.36 1.13
N ASP A 123 -13.88 9.48 0.14
CA ASP A 123 -14.81 9.56 -0.99
C ASP A 123 -16.28 9.42 -0.55
N SER A 124 -16.56 8.55 0.43
CA SER A 124 -17.88 8.42 1.05
C SER A 124 -18.30 9.71 1.76
N ALA A 125 -17.41 10.30 2.55
CA ALA A 125 -17.68 11.57 3.25
C ALA A 125 -17.92 12.72 2.26
N ARG A 126 -17.09 12.84 1.21
CA ARG A 126 -17.24 13.86 0.16
C ARG A 126 -18.54 13.70 -0.62
N SER A 127 -18.88 12.47 -0.99
CA SER A 127 -20.15 12.16 -1.67
C SER A 127 -21.36 12.50 -0.81
N TRP A 128 -21.32 12.17 0.48
CA TRP A 128 -22.37 12.55 1.44
C TRP A 128 -22.51 14.08 1.55
N THR A 129 -21.39 14.79 1.71
CA THR A 129 -21.38 16.27 1.80
C THR A 129 -21.93 16.90 0.52
N LEU A 130 -21.52 16.42 -0.65
CA LEU A 130 -22.00 16.89 -1.94
C LEU A 130 -23.50 16.66 -2.11
N SER A 131 -24.02 15.50 -1.67
CA SER A 131 -25.46 15.22 -1.66
C SER A 131 -26.20 16.23 -0.78
N ARG A 132 -25.69 16.53 0.42
CA ARG A 132 -26.32 17.50 1.31
C ARG A 132 -26.31 18.92 0.76
N ILE A 133 -25.23 19.33 0.12
CA ILE A 133 -25.16 20.64 -0.56
C ILE A 133 -26.21 20.73 -1.66
N ARG A 134 -26.40 19.66 -2.46
CA ARG A 134 -27.42 19.62 -3.51
C ARG A 134 -28.84 19.68 -2.94
N GLU A 135 -29.11 18.97 -1.86
CA GLU A 135 -30.40 19.03 -1.16
C GLU A 135 -30.69 20.44 -0.63
N ILE A 136 -29.71 21.09 0.00
CA ILE A 136 -29.81 22.47 0.49
C ILE A 136 -30.09 23.44 -0.67
N ALA A 137 -29.36 23.29 -1.78
CA ALA A 137 -29.53 24.12 -2.96
C ALA A 137 -30.93 23.95 -3.59
N ALA A 138 -31.41 22.72 -3.72
CA ALA A 138 -32.75 22.43 -4.24
C ALA A 138 -33.86 23.01 -3.33
N GLU A 139 -33.71 22.89 -2.01
CA GLU A 139 -34.65 23.46 -1.05
C GLU A 139 -34.63 25.00 -1.09
N ALA A 140 -33.45 25.61 -1.17
CA ALA A 140 -33.31 27.06 -1.29
C ALA A 140 -33.95 27.60 -2.57
N GLU A 141 -33.77 26.90 -3.70
CA GLU A 141 -34.41 27.27 -4.96
C GLU A 141 -35.92 27.12 -4.89
N PHE A 142 -36.42 26.02 -4.31
CA PHE A 142 -37.86 25.84 -4.08
C PHE A 142 -38.45 27.00 -3.26
N LEU A 143 -37.82 27.36 -2.14
CA LEU A 143 -38.25 28.47 -1.29
C LEU A 143 -38.24 29.83 -2.01
N ARG A 144 -37.41 29.98 -3.04
CA ARG A 144 -37.32 31.19 -3.85
C ARG A 144 -38.38 31.25 -4.95
N SER A 145 -38.68 30.11 -5.57
CA SER A 145 -39.54 30.04 -6.77
C SER A 145 -41.02 29.82 -6.46
N GLU A 146 -41.35 29.18 -5.35
CA GLU A 146 -42.72 28.76 -5.03
C GLU A 146 -43.43 29.78 -4.13
N PRO A 147 -44.67 30.17 -4.48
CA PRO A 147 -45.49 31.03 -3.63
C PRO A 147 -46.02 30.23 -2.44
N LEU A 148 -45.28 30.30 -1.33
CA LEU A 148 -45.65 29.68 -0.06
C LEU A 148 -46.37 30.67 0.87
N SER A 149 -47.19 30.13 1.78
CA SER A 149 -47.67 30.89 2.92
C SER A 149 -46.51 31.25 3.86
N GLU A 150 -46.63 32.37 4.60
CA GLU A 150 -45.58 32.82 5.53
C GLU A 150 -45.23 31.76 6.59
N GLU A 151 -46.23 31.04 7.10
CA GLU A 151 -46.04 29.99 8.10
C GLU A 151 -45.25 28.80 7.55
N GLU A 152 -45.58 28.34 6.34
CA GLU A 152 -44.88 27.24 5.67
C GLU A 152 -43.46 27.62 5.29
N PHE A 153 -43.26 28.84 4.78
CA PHE A 153 -41.94 29.38 4.50
C PHE A 153 -41.08 29.41 5.77
N ALA A 154 -41.60 29.98 6.87
CA ALA A 154 -40.86 30.07 8.13
C ALA A 154 -40.46 28.69 8.68
N LYS A 155 -41.37 27.71 8.61
CA LYS A 155 -41.09 26.33 9.03
C LYS A 155 -39.97 25.71 8.20
N ARG A 156 -40.06 25.75 6.88
CA ARG A 156 -39.05 25.16 5.97
C ARG A 156 -37.71 25.89 6.04
N TRP A 157 -37.74 27.22 6.16
CA TRP A 157 -36.54 28.03 6.37
C TRP A 157 -35.78 27.63 7.65
N ASN A 158 -36.50 27.35 8.74
CA ASN A 158 -35.87 26.88 9.98
C ASN A 158 -35.23 25.49 9.82
N VAL A 159 -35.88 24.57 9.08
CA VAL A 159 -35.31 23.26 8.75
C VAL A 159 -34.07 23.42 7.88
N LEU A 160 -34.11 24.27 6.85
CA LEU A 160 -32.97 24.53 5.96
C LEU A 160 -31.76 25.06 6.74
N LYS A 161 -31.96 26.05 7.63
CA LYS A 161 -30.89 26.57 8.51
C LYS A 161 -30.29 25.47 9.39
N ALA A 162 -31.13 24.59 9.95
CA ALA A 162 -30.66 23.46 10.76
C ALA A 162 -29.84 22.46 9.93
N THR A 163 -30.23 22.22 8.67
CA THR A 163 -29.50 21.34 7.75
C THR A 163 -28.16 21.94 7.32
N VAL A 164 -28.12 23.25 7.02
CA VAL A 164 -26.87 23.96 6.68
C VAL A 164 -25.84 23.84 7.82
N ARG A 165 -26.26 24.04 9.07
CA ARG A 165 -25.40 23.88 10.26
C ARG A 165 -24.82 22.47 10.44
N LYS A 166 -25.46 21.43 9.89
CA LYS A 166 -24.94 20.06 9.96
C LYS A 166 -23.81 19.79 8.96
N VAL A 167 -23.73 20.61 7.91
CA VAL A 167 -22.72 20.49 6.85
C VAL A 167 -21.54 21.43 7.10
N ALA A 168 -21.82 22.65 7.55
CA ALA A 168 -20.83 23.65 7.95
C ALA A 168 -21.10 24.06 9.42
N PRO A 169 -20.51 23.35 10.40
CA PRO A 169 -20.65 23.70 11.82
C PRO A 169 -20.01 25.05 12.16
#